data_AF-A0A958PDC1-F1
#
_entry.id   AF-A0A958PDC1-F1
#
_cell.length_a   1.000
_cell.length_b   1.000
_cell.length_c   1.000
_cell.angle_alpha   90.00
_cell.angle_beta   90.00
_cell.angle_gamma   90.00
#
_symmetry.space_group_name_H-M   'P 1'
#
loop_
_entity.id
_entity.type
_entity.pdbx_description
1 polymer ?
#
loop_
_entity_poly.entity_id
_entity_poly.type
_entity_poly.pdbx_seq_one_letter_code
_entity_poly.pdbx_strand_id
1 'polypeptide(L)'
;MNKMRVFVFIFIFYSVGCGTDTGNPGFRNSLGGGSATAPIFVDSLIYSSCLILSGCHTELSFKRCQLGLFGHSPLVEVIGLSLEVFSTPLDVYEAEERKQLSFEVTASVTCLDEINQLSCENQKVRDAYLEDEEDSFKYAHKLIPMSCGSVYQ
;
A
#
# COMPACT_ATOMS: atom_id res chain seq x y z
N MET A 1 42.15 -50.79 35.71
CA MET A 1 40.74 -51.18 35.48
C MET A 1 40.10 -50.15 34.57
N ASN A 2 39.49 -50.66 33.50
CA ASN A 2 38.92 -49.97 32.35
C ASN A 2 37.92 -48.88 32.69
N LYS A 3 37.84 -47.87 31.82
CA LYS A 3 36.63 -47.17 31.34
C LYS A 3 37.07 -45.91 30.59
N MET A 4 36.58 -45.52 29.42
CA MET A 4 35.70 -46.10 28.43
C MET A 4 35.85 -45.14 27.24
N ARG A 5 36.09 -45.64 26.02
CA ARG A 5 35.89 -44.84 24.80
C ARG A 5 34.39 -44.87 24.45
N VAL A 6 34.02 -44.04 23.46
CA VAL A 6 32.73 -43.96 22.73
C VAL A 6 31.62 -43.18 23.46
N PHE A 7 30.79 -42.29 22.88
CA PHE A 7 30.25 -42.13 21.52
C PHE A 7 30.00 -40.65 21.15
N VAL A 8 30.10 -40.39 19.85
CA VAL A 8 29.64 -39.20 19.12
C VAL A 8 28.14 -38.96 19.32
N PHE A 9 27.73 -37.72 19.58
CA PHE A 9 26.38 -37.24 19.30
C PHE A 9 26.43 -36.17 18.21
N ILE A 10 25.90 -36.53 17.05
CA ILE A 10 25.55 -35.64 15.95
C ILE A 10 24.27 -34.92 16.37
N PHE A 11 24.27 -33.59 16.40
CA PHE A 11 23.06 -32.77 16.35
C PHE A 11 23.10 -31.97 15.05
N ILE A 12 22.30 -32.42 14.08
CA ILE A 12 21.97 -31.70 12.84
C ILE A 12 20.73 -30.84 13.15
N PHE A 13 20.68 -29.68 12.49
CA PHE A 13 19.59 -28.70 12.40
C PHE A 13 19.48 -27.71 13.57
N TYR A 14 19.93 -26.47 13.32
CA TYR A 14 18.98 -25.38 13.15
C TYR A 14 19.51 -24.42 12.08
N SER A 15 18.62 -24.12 11.15
CA SER A 15 18.77 -23.34 9.94
C SER A 15 19.43 -21.99 10.16
N VAL A 16 20.54 -21.77 9.46
CA VAL A 16 21.01 -20.44 9.10
C VAL A 16 20.04 -19.90 8.05
N GLY A 17 19.03 -19.19 8.52
CA GLY A 17 18.13 -18.36 7.75
C GLY A 17 18.07 -16.99 8.40
N CYS A 18 19.20 -16.28 8.36
CA CYS A 18 19.27 -14.87 8.68
C CYS A 18 18.58 -14.11 7.53
N GLY A 19 17.31 -13.77 7.71
CA GLY A 19 16.54 -12.90 6.83
C GLY A 19 16.04 -11.74 7.68
N THR A 20 16.71 -10.61 7.56
CA THR A 20 16.47 -9.36 8.26
C THR A 20 15.11 -8.76 7.94
N ASP A 21 14.56 -8.04 8.91
CA ASP A 21 13.47 -7.08 8.85
C ASP A 21 13.01 -6.63 7.45
N THR A 22 11.79 -7.02 7.11
CA THR A 22 10.79 -6.10 6.54
C THR A 22 9.43 -6.59 7.00
N GLY A 23 9.00 -6.08 8.15
CA GLY A 23 7.62 -6.23 8.61
C GLY A 23 6.68 -5.42 7.74
N ASN A 24 6.42 -5.89 6.52
CA ASN A 24 5.23 -5.51 5.78
C ASN A 24 4.40 -6.79 5.61
N PRO A 25 3.29 -6.98 6.36
CA PRO A 25 2.41 -8.11 6.13
C PRO A 25 1.87 -7.99 4.70
N GLY A 26 2.42 -8.78 3.79
CA GLY A 26 2.11 -8.71 2.37
C GLY A 26 0.61 -8.83 2.12
N PHE A 27 0.02 -7.79 1.52
CA PHE A 27 -1.37 -7.67 1.09
C PHE A 27 -1.78 -8.63 -0.04
N ARG A 28 -0.95 -9.60 -0.42
CA ARG A 28 -1.26 -10.59 -1.47
C ARG A 28 -2.55 -11.38 -1.19
N ASN A 29 -3.06 -11.36 0.04
CA ASN A 29 -4.30 -12.05 0.42
C ASN A 29 -5.59 -11.21 0.27
N SER A 30 -5.53 -9.89 0.09
CA SER A 30 -6.77 -9.07 0.01
C SER A 30 -7.35 -8.94 -1.40
N LEU A 31 -6.52 -9.13 -2.44
CA LEU A 31 -6.94 -9.04 -3.85
C LEU A 31 -7.07 -10.42 -4.52
N GLY A 32 -6.59 -11.48 -3.86
CA GLY A 32 -6.52 -12.84 -4.38
C GLY A 32 -7.17 -13.85 -3.44
N GLY A 33 -8.48 -13.76 -3.23
CA GLY A 33 -9.23 -14.76 -2.46
C GLY A 33 -10.72 -14.67 -2.78
N GLY A 34 -11.30 -15.77 -3.25
CA GLY A 34 -12.70 -15.88 -3.70
C GLY A 34 -13.75 -15.69 -2.60
N SER A 35 -13.75 -14.53 -1.94
CA SER A 35 -14.78 -14.07 -1.02
C SER A 35 -15.78 -13.17 -1.76
N ALA A 36 -17.07 -13.31 -1.43
CA ALA A 36 -18.22 -12.77 -2.18
C ALA A 36 -18.39 -11.23 -2.17
N THR A 37 -17.37 -10.50 -1.72
CA THR A 37 -17.27 -9.04 -1.81
C THR A 37 -15.94 -8.74 -2.49
N ALA A 38 -15.99 -8.26 -3.74
CA ALA A 38 -14.80 -7.75 -4.40
C ALA A 38 -14.16 -6.69 -3.47
N PRO A 39 -12.84 -6.72 -3.28
CA PRO A 39 -12.15 -5.72 -2.47
C PRO A 39 -12.34 -4.34 -3.09
N ILE A 40 -12.54 -3.31 -2.26
CA ILE A 40 -12.62 -1.91 -2.69
C ILE A 40 -11.19 -1.45 -2.97
N PHE A 41 -10.86 -1.19 -4.24
CA PHE A 41 -9.49 -0.85 -4.65
C PHE A 41 -9.05 0.48 -4.03
N VAL A 42 -9.90 1.51 -4.07
CA VAL A 42 -9.50 2.84 -3.63
C VAL A 42 -9.19 2.88 -2.12
N ASP A 43 -9.87 2.06 -1.32
CA ASP A 43 -9.55 1.90 0.11
C ASP A 43 -8.16 1.27 0.29
N SER A 44 -7.84 0.23 -0.49
CA SER A 44 -6.53 -0.41 -0.49
C SER A 44 -5.42 0.56 -0.92
N LEU A 45 -5.69 1.39 -1.93
CA LEU A 45 -4.78 2.43 -2.40
C LEU A 45 -4.44 3.44 -1.31
N ILE A 46 -5.48 3.97 -0.66
CA ILE A 46 -5.32 4.96 0.42
C ILE A 46 -4.65 4.33 1.63
N TYR A 47 -5.02 3.11 1.99
CA TYR A 47 -4.38 2.37 3.07
C TYR A 47 -2.87 2.21 2.83
N SER A 48 -2.47 1.65 1.67
CA SER A 48 -1.06 1.43 1.32
C SER A 48 -0.27 2.74 1.30
N SER A 49 -0.86 3.78 0.70
CA SER A 49 -0.27 5.12 0.67
C SER A 49 -0.03 5.67 2.08
N CYS A 50 -1.03 5.55 2.97
CA CYS A 50 -0.94 6.06 4.33
C CYS A 50 -0.03 5.25 5.24
N LEU A 51 0.12 3.95 5.00
CA LEU A 51 1.05 3.12 5.75
C LEU A 51 2.49 3.59 5.52
N ILE A 52 2.83 3.95 4.28
CA ILE A 52 4.14 4.48 3.93
C ILE A 52 4.30 5.90 4.45
N LEU A 53 3.33 6.78 4.17
CA LEU A 53 3.43 8.19 4.57
C LEU A 53 3.53 8.36 6.09
N SER A 54 2.68 7.70 6.87
CA SER A 54 2.75 7.78 8.34
C SER A 54 3.98 7.07 8.94
N GLY A 55 4.59 6.13 8.20
CA GLY A 55 5.86 5.53 8.58
C GLY A 55 7.06 6.44 8.33
N CYS A 56 7.00 7.31 7.32
CA CYS A 56 8.08 8.22 6.92
C CYS A 56 7.96 9.63 7.50
N HIS A 57 6.74 10.08 7.78
CA HIS A 57 6.39 11.40 8.33
C HIS A 57 5.78 11.19 9.72
N THR A 58 6.61 11.22 10.76
CA THR A 58 6.23 10.80 12.14
C THR A 58 5.14 11.64 12.80
N GLU A 59 4.96 12.87 12.33
CA GLU A 59 3.94 13.85 12.69
C GLU A 59 2.57 13.56 12.03
N LEU A 60 2.57 12.78 10.96
CA LEU A 60 1.38 12.42 10.21
C LEU A 60 0.78 11.12 10.75
N SER A 61 -0.24 11.23 11.59
CA SER A 61 -0.99 10.04 12.00
C SER A 61 -1.65 9.35 10.78
N PHE A 62 -1.71 8.02 10.80
CA PHE A 62 -2.37 7.23 9.76
C PHE A 62 -3.80 7.71 9.47
N LYS A 63 -4.59 8.00 10.52
CA LYS A 63 -5.96 8.52 10.37
C LYS A 63 -6.00 9.89 9.69
N ARG A 64 -5.09 10.81 10.05
CA ARG A 64 -4.98 12.12 9.39
C ARG A 64 -4.62 11.96 7.92
N CYS A 65 -3.74 11.01 7.59
CA CYS A 65 -3.42 10.66 6.22
C CYS A 65 -4.66 10.19 5.45
N GLN A 66 -5.42 9.23 5.99
CA GLN A 66 -6.61 8.71 5.30
C GLN A 66 -7.61 9.83 5.01
N LEU A 67 -7.91 10.67 5.99
CA LEU A 67 -8.82 11.81 5.81
C LEU A 67 -8.31 12.79 4.74
N GLY A 68 -7.01 13.06 4.71
CA GLY A 68 -6.40 13.92 3.69
C GLY A 68 -6.47 13.32 2.29
N LEU A 69 -6.09 12.04 2.13
CA LEU A 69 -6.08 11.38 0.83
C LEU A 69 -7.50 11.13 0.29
N PHE A 70 -8.48 10.76 1.12
CA PHE A 70 -9.87 10.62 0.67
C PHE A 70 -10.46 11.92 0.11
N GLY A 71 -9.96 13.08 0.55
CA GLY A 71 -10.35 14.40 0.04
C GLY A 71 -9.50 14.92 -1.13
N HIS A 72 -8.44 14.22 -1.54
CA HIS A 72 -7.50 14.73 -2.55
C HIS A 72 -7.97 14.42 -3.98
N SER A 73 -8.70 15.36 -4.59
CA SER A 73 -9.25 15.21 -5.96
C SER A 73 -8.25 14.70 -7.01
N PRO A 74 -6.99 15.19 -7.07
CA PRO A 74 -6.03 14.70 -8.08
C PRO A 74 -5.74 13.19 -8.04
N LEU A 75 -6.07 12.48 -6.95
CA LEU A 75 -5.98 11.01 -6.90
C LEU A 75 -6.95 10.32 -7.86
N VAL A 76 -8.07 10.95 -8.22
CA VAL A 76 -9.07 10.37 -9.15
C VAL A 76 -8.51 10.25 -10.56
N GLU A 77 -7.81 11.28 -11.05
CA GLU A 77 -7.27 11.26 -12.43
C GLU A 77 -6.13 10.25 -12.57
N VAL A 78 -5.27 10.14 -11.57
CA VAL A 78 -4.11 9.23 -11.61
C VAL A 78 -4.48 7.75 -11.54
N ILE A 79 -5.70 7.42 -11.11
CA ILE A 79 -6.24 6.04 -11.17
C ILE A 79 -7.04 5.78 -12.46
N GLY A 80 -7.13 6.75 -13.36
CA GLY A 80 -7.78 6.59 -14.67
C GLY A 80 -9.26 6.98 -14.71
N LEU A 81 -9.77 7.70 -13.70
CA LEU A 81 -11.15 8.18 -13.65
C LEU A 81 -11.23 9.69 -13.95
N SER A 82 -12.40 10.15 -14.39
CA SER A 82 -12.63 11.57 -14.71
C SER A 82 -13.13 12.34 -13.49
N LEU A 83 -12.55 13.53 -13.25
CA LEU A 83 -13.02 14.49 -12.25
C LEU A 83 -14.42 15.04 -12.54
N GLU A 84 -14.89 14.95 -13.78
CA GLU A 84 -16.26 15.34 -14.15
C GLU A 84 -17.30 14.38 -13.57
N VAL A 85 -16.90 13.14 -13.26
CA VAL A 85 -17.79 12.07 -12.74
C VAL A 85 -17.55 11.83 -11.25
N PHE A 86 -16.29 11.82 -10.81
CA PHE A 86 -15.89 11.57 -9.42
C PHE A 86 -15.04 12.73 -8.92
N SER A 87 -15.49 13.48 -7.93
CA SER A 87 -14.76 14.67 -7.45
C SER A 87 -13.62 14.30 -6.50
N THR A 88 -13.77 13.20 -5.77
CA THR A 88 -12.82 12.74 -4.75
C THR A 88 -12.70 11.22 -4.73
N PRO A 89 -11.61 10.67 -4.16
CA PRO A 89 -11.52 9.23 -3.89
C PRO A 89 -12.65 8.67 -3.03
N LEU A 90 -13.31 9.49 -2.19
CA LEU A 90 -14.50 9.08 -1.46
C LEU A 90 -15.67 8.77 -2.41
N ASP A 91 -15.85 9.54 -3.48
CA ASP A 91 -16.90 9.26 -4.48
C ASP A 91 -16.63 7.93 -5.21
N VAL A 92 -15.35 7.66 -5.49
CA VAL A 92 -14.90 6.39 -6.08
C VAL A 92 -15.19 5.23 -5.12
N TYR A 93 -14.88 5.40 -3.84
CA TYR A 93 -15.14 4.40 -2.79
C TYR A 93 -16.63 4.03 -2.75
N GLU A 94 -17.50 5.03 -2.69
CA GLU A 94 -18.96 4.79 -2.67
C GLU A 94 -19.45 4.10 -3.94
N ALA A 95 -18.88 4.42 -5.09
CA ALA A 95 -19.23 3.79 -6.36
C ALA A 95 -18.74 2.33 -6.43
N GLU A 96 -17.57 2.01 -5.89
CA GLU A 96 -17.08 0.63 -5.74
C GLU A 96 -17.94 -0.17 -4.76
N GLU A 97 -18.32 0.39 -3.60
CA GLU A 97 -19.23 -0.24 -2.65
C GLU A 97 -20.59 -0.59 -3.30
N ARG A 98 -21.10 0.32 -4.13
CA ARG A 98 -22.35 0.14 -4.88
C ARG A 98 -22.18 -0.73 -6.11
N LYS A 99 -20.97 -1.25 -6.39
CA LYS A 99 -20.63 -2.06 -7.56
C LYS A 99 -20.93 -1.37 -8.90
N GLN A 100 -20.84 -0.04 -8.90
CA GLN A 100 -20.99 0.81 -10.09
C GLN A 100 -19.68 0.95 -10.87
N LEU A 101 -18.56 0.66 -10.20
CA LEU A 101 -17.25 0.59 -10.79
C LEU A 101 -16.71 -0.84 -10.70
N SER A 102 -15.99 -1.23 -11.74
CA SER A 102 -15.14 -2.41 -11.77
C SER A 102 -13.73 -1.95 -12.09
N PHE A 103 -12.74 -2.62 -11.52
CA PHE A 103 -11.33 -2.35 -11.79
C PHE A 103 -10.65 -3.57 -12.42
N GLU A 104 -9.57 -3.32 -13.17
CA GLU A 104 -8.70 -4.36 -13.71
C GLU A 104 -7.78 -4.88 -12.60
N VAL A 105 -7.90 -6.17 -12.28
CA VAL A 105 -7.25 -6.79 -11.12
C VAL A 105 -5.73 -6.75 -11.26
N THR A 106 -5.18 -6.98 -12.45
CA THR A 106 -3.73 -7.02 -12.68
C THR A 106 -3.09 -5.66 -12.47
N ALA A 107 -3.67 -4.61 -13.06
CA ALA A 107 -3.28 -3.22 -12.92
C ALA A 107 -3.41 -2.76 -11.47
N SER A 108 -4.47 -3.19 -10.78
CA SER A 108 -4.67 -2.90 -9.36
C SER A 108 -3.56 -3.51 -8.50
N VAL A 109 -3.20 -4.78 -8.74
CA VAL A 109 -2.11 -5.45 -8.04
C VAL A 109 -0.78 -4.78 -8.34
N THR A 110 -0.47 -4.50 -9.61
CA THR A 110 0.78 -3.82 -10.00
C THR A 110 0.89 -2.44 -9.37
N CYS A 111 -0.19 -1.65 -9.40
CA CYS A 111 -0.26 -0.34 -8.76
C CYS A 111 0.07 -0.41 -7.26
N LEU A 112 -0.56 -1.32 -6.53
CA LEU A 112 -0.35 -1.45 -5.09
C LEU A 112 1.04 -2.01 -4.75
N ASP A 113 1.55 -2.95 -5.54
CA ASP A 113 2.91 -3.47 -5.37
C ASP A 113 3.96 -2.38 -5.56
N GLU A 114 3.80 -1.51 -6.57
CA GLU A 114 4.71 -0.38 -6.80
C GLU A 114 4.66 0.64 -5.67
N ILE A 115 3.48 0.94 -5.11
CA ILE A 115 3.36 1.79 -3.92
C ILE A 115 4.08 1.16 -2.75
N ASN A 116 3.81 -0.11 -2.46
CA ASN A 116 4.38 -0.83 -1.31
C ASN A 116 5.92 -1.01 -1.39
N GLN A 117 6.54 -0.77 -2.55
CA GLN A 117 8.00 -0.75 -2.74
C GLN A 117 8.64 0.61 -2.47
N LEU A 118 7.86 1.68 -2.26
CA LEU A 118 8.40 2.99 -1.96
C LEU A 118 8.99 3.03 -0.54
N SER A 119 10.04 3.83 -0.38
CA SER A 119 10.74 4.05 0.88
C SER A 119 10.79 5.54 1.23
N CYS A 120 11.17 5.88 2.46
CA CYS A 120 11.25 7.27 2.92
C CYS A 120 12.28 8.13 2.16
N GLU A 121 13.27 7.50 1.55
CA GLU A 121 14.26 8.17 0.69
C GLU A 121 13.69 8.51 -0.69
N ASN A 122 12.54 7.94 -1.07
CA ASN A 122 11.92 8.22 -2.35
C ASN A 122 11.36 9.65 -2.35
N GLN A 123 11.79 10.44 -3.33
CA GLN A 123 11.34 11.83 -3.47
C GLN A 123 9.82 11.97 -3.53
N LYS A 124 9.11 11.01 -4.15
CA LYS A 124 7.65 10.99 -4.19
C LYS A 124 7.01 10.88 -2.81
N VAL A 125 7.60 10.10 -1.91
CA VAL A 125 7.14 9.93 -0.52
C VAL A 125 7.38 11.21 0.28
N ARG A 126 8.55 11.82 0.10
CA ARG A 126 8.92 13.07 0.77
C ARG A 126 8.06 14.24 0.33
N ASP A 127 7.75 14.35 -0.96
CA ASP A 127 6.97 15.46 -1.51
C ASP A 127 5.46 15.29 -1.31
N ALA A 128 4.98 14.06 -1.13
CA ALA A 128 3.56 13.77 -1.01
C ALA A 128 2.90 14.35 0.25
N TYR A 129 3.70 14.72 1.27
CA TYR A 129 3.24 15.39 2.47
C TYR A 129 4.21 16.52 2.85
N LEU A 130 3.68 17.72 3.09
CA LEU A 130 4.45 18.88 3.53
C LEU A 130 3.87 19.41 4.83
N GLU A 131 4.60 19.20 5.93
CA GLU A 131 4.24 19.76 7.23
C GLU A 131 4.17 21.29 7.15
N ASP A 132 3.17 21.88 7.80
CA ASP A 132 2.93 23.32 7.88
C ASP A 132 2.52 24.06 6.59
N GLU A 133 2.23 23.34 5.49
CA GLU A 133 1.57 23.95 4.33
C GLU A 133 0.03 23.99 4.49
N GLU A 134 -0.59 25.04 3.92
CA GLU A 134 -2.05 25.24 3.86
C GLU A 134 -2.76 24.01 3.25
N ASP A 135 -2.13 23.38 2.28
CA ASP A 135 -2.53 22.08 1.73
C ASP A 135 -1.39 21.07 1.90
N SER A 136 -1.36 20.42 3.06
CA SER A 136 -0.31 19.43 3.39
C SER A 136 -0.28 18.23 2.44
N PHE A 137 -1.31 18.00 1.61
CA PHE A 137 -1.39 16.87 0.67
C PHE A 137 -1.35 17.30 -0.80
N LYS A 138 -1.00 18.55 -1.10
CA LYS A 138 -0.99 19.13 -2.45
C LYS A 138 -0.35 18.25 -3.53
N TYR A 139 0.69 17.50 -3.19
CA TYR A 139 1.41 16.62 -4.11
C TYR A 139 1.21 15.13 -3.85
N ALA A 140 0.21 14.73 -3.07
CA ALA A 140 -0.03 13.33 -2.73
C ALA A 140 -0.23 12.44 -3.97
N HIS A 141 -0.80 12.99 -5.06
CA HIS A 141 -0.91 12.29 -6.35
C HIS A 141 0.43 11.80 -6.93
N LYS A 142 1.56 12.44 -6.60
CA LYS A 142 2.88 12.01 -7.06
C LYS A 142 3.32 10.68 -6.45
N LEU A 143 2.75 10.31 -5.30
CA LEU A 143 2.97 9.02 -4.67
C LEU A 143 2.43 7.88 -5.54
N ILE A 144 1.36 8.14 -6.29
CA ILE A 144 0.66 7.14 -7.09
C ILE A 144 1.46 6.84 -8.37
N PRO A 145 1.89 5.58 -8.58
CA PRO A 145 2.60 5.19 -9.78
C PRO A 145 1.74 5.30 -11.04
N MET A 146 2.39 5.46 -12.20
CA MET A 146 1.68 5.56 -13.49
C MET A 146 0.94 4.27 -13.86
N SER A 147 1.36 3.13 -13.33
CA SER A 147 0.68 1.83 -13.50
C SER A 147 -0.76 1.84 -12.98
N CYS A 148 -1.09 2.75 -12.04
CA CYS A 148 -2.44 2.92 -11.52
C CYS A 148 -3.41 3.54 -12.53
N GLY A 149 -2.90 4.21 -13.58
CA GLY A 149 -3.74 4.89 -14.56
C GLY A 149 -4.63 3.97 -15.40
N SER A 150 -4.34 2.67 -15.42
CA SER A 150 -5.13 1.65 -16.15
C SER A 150 -6.07 0.85 -15.25
N VAL A 151 -6.26 1.23 -13.99
CA VAL A 151 -7.08 0.47 -13.04
C VAL A 151 -8.57 0.50 -13.44
N TYR A 152 -9.09 1.63 -13.91
CA TYR A 152 -10.50 1.80 -14.29
C TYR A 152 -10.74 2.04 -15.79
N GLN A 153 -9.80 1.63 -16.66
CA GLN A 153 -9.91 1.78 -18.12
C GLN A 153 -10.77 0.70 -18.78
#